data_AF-A0A520HCU8-F1
#
_entry.id   AF-A0A520HCU8-F1
#
_cell.length_a   1.000
_cell.length_b   1.000
_cell.length_c   1.000
_cell.angle_alpha   90.00
_cell.angle_beta   90.00
_cell.angle_gamma   90.00
#
_symmetry.space_group_name_H-M   'P 1'
#
loop_
_entity.id
_entity.type
_entity.pdbx_description
1 polymer ?
#
loop_
_entity_poly.entity_id
_entity_poly.type
_entity_poly.pdbx_seq_one_letter_code
_entity_poly.pdbx_strand_id
1 'polypeptide(L)'
;LLLMVPLARANNHAGMGDFYLGSDGRIVGRRKPGRVAPFAYTGIQILHPRLIADWPEGPFSTNLFWDRAITAGRAYGQVHQGLWFDVGTPAAIPKTEAMLADG
;
A
#
# COMPACT_ATOMS: atom_id res chain seq x y z
N LEU A 1 3.60 9.60 -4.29
CA LEU A 1 2.50 9.59 -3.31
C LEU A 1 1.78 8.26 -3.43
N LEU A 2 1.68 7.50 -2.34
CA LEU A 2 1.00 6.21 -2.30
C LEU A 2 -0.31 6.38 -1.53
N LEU A 3 -1.43 5.91 -2.07
CA LEU A 3 -2.68 5.86 -1.34
C LEU A 3 -2.69 4.61 -0.45
N MET A 4 -3.03 4.80 0.81
CA MET A 4 -3.01 3.74 1.83
C MET A 4 -4.32 3.72 2.60
N VAL A 5 -4.62 2.60 3.24
CA VAL A 5 -5.67 2.49 4.26
C VAL A 5 -5.06 2.00 5.57
N PRO A 6 -5.64 2.33 6.74
CA PRO A 6 -5.28 1.65 7.99
C PRO A 6 -5.44 0.14 7.82
N LEU A 7 -4.48 -0.66 8.30
CA LEU A 7 -4.51 -2.12 8.17
C LEU A 7 -5.80 -2.73 8.73
N ALA A 8 -6.31 -2.17 9.83
CA ALA A 8 -7.58 -2.58 10.44
C ALA A 8 -8.82 -2.37 9.55
N ARG A 9 -8.69 -1.58 8.47
CA ARG A 9 -9.73 -1.32 7.47
C ARG A 9 -9.42 -1.96 6.11
N ALA A 10 -8.35 -2.75 6.03
CA ALA A 10 -7.96 -3.45 4.81
C ALA A 10 -8.79 -4.73 4.66
N ASN A 11 -10.04 -4.62 4.22
CA ASN A 11 -10.95 -5.75 4.14
C ASN A 11 -10.43 -6.80 3.15
N ASN A 12 -10.63 -8.09 3.47
CA ASN A 12 -10.13 -9.25 2.72
C ASN A 12 -8.59 -9.32 2.55
N HIS A 13 -7.83 -8.42 3.16
CA HIS A 13 -6.38 -8.43 3.10
C HIS A 13 -5.79 -9.33 4.19
N ALA A 14 -5.02 -10.33 3.79
CA ALA A 14 -4.37 -11.27 4.71
C ALA A 14 -2.96 -10.82 5.16
N GLY A 15 -2.47 -9.69 4.65
CA GLY A 15 -1.12 -9.20 4.94
C GLY A 15 -1.02 -8.49 6.30
N MET A 16 0.22 -8.21 6.69
CA MET A 16 0.56 -7.51 7.95
C MET A 16 0.83 -6.01 7.74
N GLY A 17 0.27 -5.45 6.67
CA GLY A 17 0.52 -4.08 6.19
C GLY A 17 1.85 -3.92 5.47
N ASP A 18 2.12 -2.69 5.04
CA ASP A 18 3.23 -2.37 4.13
C ASP A 18 4.15 -1.26 4.64
N PHE A 19 3.61 -0.21 5.28
CA PHE A 19 4.37 1.02 5.53
C PHE A 19 4.15 1.64 6.92
N TYR A 20 5.17 2.37 7.39
CA TYR A 20 5.09 3.29 8.51
C TYR A 20 5.12 4.73 7.99
N LEU A 21 4.28 5.60 8.54
CA LEU A 21 4.22 7.01 8.20
C LEU A 21 4.75 7.87 9.36
N GLY A 22 5.47 8.93 9.01
CA GLY A 22 5.74 10.06 9.91
C GLY A 22 4.52 10.97 10.03
N SER A 23 4.54 11.88 11.00
CA SER A 23 3.44 12.83 11.25
C SER A 23 3.20 13.81 10.10
N ASP A 24 4.17 13.98 9.22
CA ASP A 24 4.11 14.81 8.01
C ASP A 24 3.66 14.04 6.77
N GLY A 25 3.24 12.78 6.93
CA GLY A 25 2.81 11.91 5.84
C GLY A 25 3.96 11.30 5.04
N ARG A 26 5.23 11.52 5.41
CA ARG A 26 6.36 10.80 4.79
C ARG A 26 6.32 9.33 5.14
N ILE A 27 6.67 8.49 4.18
CA ILE A 27 6.92 7.07 4.46
C ILE A 27 8.30 6.96 5.09
N VAL A 28 8.35 6.61 6.37
CA VAL A 28 9.59 6.48 7.15
C VAL A 28 10.20 5.09 7.07
N GLY A 29 9.47 4.12 6.51
CA GLY A 29 9.99 2.80 6.25
C GLY A 29 8.92 1.81 5.82
N ARG A 30 9.37 0.67 5.28
CA ARG A 30 8.53 -0.48 5.02
C ARG A 30 8.38 -1.37 6.24
N ARG A 31 7.37 -2.24 6.21
CA ARG A 31 7.21 -3.35 7.14
C ARG A 31 8.50 -4.19 7.21
N LYS A 32 8.96 -4.46 8.44
CA LYS A 32 10.09 -5.36 8.70
C LYS A 32 9.59 -6.80 8.86
N PRO A 33 10.44 -7.82 8.58
CA PRO A 33 10.09 -9.22 8.84
C PRO A 33 9.62 -9.43 10.29
N GLY A 34 8.54 -10.21 10.49
CA GLY A 34 7.99 -10.49 11.81
C GLY A 34 7.41 -9.28 12.55
N ARG A 35 7.06 -8.20 11.83
CA ARG A 35 6.42 -7.00 12.38
C ARG A 35 5.17 -6.64 11.58
N VAL A 36 4.22 -5.99 12.27
CA VAL A 36 3.04 -5.37 11.66
C VAL A 36 3.37 -3.93 11.31
N ALA A 37 2.95 -3.48 10.12
CA ALA A 37 2.93 -2.08 9.73
C ALA A 37 1.47 -1.59 9.69
N PRO A 38 1.19 -0.36 10.19
CA PRO A 38 -0.19 0.09 10.41
C PRO A 38 -0.93 0.46 9.12
N PHE A 39 -0.26 0.57 7.98
CA PHE A 39 -0.87 1.01 6.72
C PHE A 39 -0.64 -0.01 5.60
N ALA A 40 -1.71 -0.34 4.90
CA ALA A 40 -1.71 -1.19 3.71
C ALA A 40 -1.79 -0.33 2.44
N TYR A 41 -1.00 -0.68 1.43
CA TYR A 41 -1.03 -0.04 0.12
C TYR A 41 -2.27 -0.47 -0.67
N THR A 42 -2.96 0.50 -1.25
CA THR A 42 -4.27 0.26 -1.90
C THR A 42 -4.17 -0.16 -3.36
N GLY A 43 -2.97 -0.19 -3.96
CA GLY A 43 -2.79 -0.34 -5.40
C GLY A 43 -2.76 0.98 -6.18
N ILE A 44 -3.08 2.12 -5.55
CA ILE A 44 -3.15 3.44 -6.19
C ILE A 44 -1.95 4.30 -5.80
N GLN A 45 -1.26 4.85 -6.80
CA GLN A 45 -0.10 5.72 -6.60
C GLN A 45 0.03 6.80 -7.67
N ILE A 46 0.62 7.93 -7.30
CA ILE A 46 1.08 8.98 -8.20
C ILE A 46 2.60 9.02 -8.10
N LEU A 47 3.27 8.75 -9.22
CA LEU A 47 4.73 8.71 -9.33
C LEU A 47 5.21 9.76 -10.30
N HIS A 48 6.35 10.38 -9.99
CA HIS A 48 7.06 11.21 -10.95
C HIS A 48 7.89 10.31 -11.89
N PRO A 49 7.91 10.53 -13.22
CA PRO A 49 8.64 9.67 -14.18
C PRO A 49 10.11 9.41 -13.80
N ARG A 50 10.82 10.43 -13.30
CA ARG A 50 12.21 10.32 -12.80
C ARG A 50 12.47 9.21 -11.77
N LEU A 51 11.44 8.71 -11.09
CA LEU A 51 11.59 7.62 -10.13
C LEU A 51 11.69 6.25 -10.83
N ILE A 52 11.11 6.13 -12.02
CA ILE A 52 11.09 4.92 -12.83
C ILE A 52 12.29 4.97 -13.78
N ALA A 53 13.45 4.57 -13.25
CA ALA A 53 14.71 4.48 -13.97
C ALA A 53 15.44 3.22 -13.53
N ASP A 54 16.42 2.76 -14.31
CA ASP A 54 17.34 1.67 -13.92
C ASP A 54 16.60 0.43 -13.37
N TRP A 55 15.60 -0.05 -14.11
CA TRP A 55 14.87 -1.27 -13.76
C TRP A 55 15.59 -2.52 -14.29
N PRO A 56 15.49 -3.65 -13.59
CA PRO A 56 16.11 -4.90 -14.03
C PRO A 56 15.37 -5.50 -15.23
N GLU A 57 16.06 -6.36 -15.99
CA GLU A 57 15.39 -7.23 -16.97
C GLU A 57 14.54 -8.29 -16.27
N GLY A 58 13.42 -8.67 -16.90
CA GLY A 58 12.50 -9.68 -16.39
C GLY A 58 11.50 -9.15 -15.34
N PRO A 59 10.76 -10.05 -14.65
CA PRO A 59 9.80 -9.65 -13.63
C PRO A 59 10.47 -9.01 -12.40
N PHE A 60 9.94 -7.87 -11.96
CA PHE A 60 10.43 -7.17 -10.77
C PHE A 60 9.29 -6.52 -9.98
N SER A 61 9.59 -6.14 -8.73
CA SER A 61 8.63 -5.48 -7.84
C SER A 61 8.75 -3.97 -7.86
N THR A 62 7.61 -3.26 -7.82
CA THR A 62 7.55 -1.80 -7.65
C THR A 62 8.21 -1.31 -6.36
N ASN A 63 8.37 -2.21 -5.38
CA ASN A 63 9.15 -1.99 -4.17
C ASN A 63 10.53 -1.39 -4.42
N LEU A 64 11.18 -1.75 -5.55
CA LEU A 64 12.46 -1.17 -5.96
C LEU A 64 12.42 0.37 -5.99
N PHE A 65 11.38 0.93 -6.59
CA PHE A 65 11.21 2.37 -6.74
C PHE A 65 10.80 3.03 -5.43
N TRP A 66 9.95 2.35 -4.65
CA TRP A 66 9.55 2.85 -3.34
C TRP A 66 10.74 2.93 -2.38
N ASP A 67 11.60 1.92 -2.34
CA ASP A 67 12.81 1.92 -1.50
C ASP A 67 13.76 3.08 -1.83
N ARG A 68 13.95 3.36 -3.13
CA ARG A 68 14.72 4.53 -3.60
C ARG A 68 14.08 5.84 -3.15
N ALA A 69 12.77 5.98 -3.32
CA ALA A 69 12.04 7.18 -2.90
C ALA A 69 12.06 7.38 -1.38
N ILE A 70 11.96 6.30 -0.59
CA ILE A 70 12.03 6.33 0.87
C ILE A 70 13.42 6.78 1.30
N THR A 71 14.48 6.16 0.76
CA THR A 71 15.88 6.54 1.04
C THR A 71 16.16 8.01 0.71
N ALA A 72 15.59 8.51 -0.38
CA ALA A 72 15.73 9.91 -0.78
C ALA A 72 14.83 10.90 0.02
N GLY A 73 14.00 10.44 0.95
CA GLY A 73 13.04 11.28 1.69
C GLY A 73 11.95 11.88 0.79
N ARG A 74 11.63 11.21 -0.32
CA ARG A 74 10.66 11.66 -1.34
C ARG A 74 9.41 10.77 -1.42
N ALA A 75 9.29 9.76 -0.57
CA ALA A 75 8.13 8.88 -0.48
C ALA A 75 7.13 9.44 0.54
N TYR A 76 5.86 9.56 0.13
CA TYR A 76 4.76 10.07 0.95
C TYR A 76 3.55 9.17 0.80
N GLY A 77 2.78 9.03 1.88
CA GLY A 77 1.51 8.32 1.93
C GLY A 77 0.34 9.28 2.15
N GLN A 78 -0.77 9.03 1.46
CA GLN A 78 -2.07 9.62 1.77
C GLN A 78 -2.95 8.52 2.36
N VAL A 79 -3.49 8.73 3.55
CA VAL A 79 -4.38 7.75 4.20
C VAL A 79 -5.82 8.02 3.79
N HIS A 80 -6.43 7.07 3.09
CA HIS A 80 -7.85 7.04 2.77
C HIS A 80 -8.65 6.50 3.97
N GLN A 81 -9.79 7.13 4.26
CA GLN A 81 -10.65 6.78 5.39
C GLN A 81 -11.90 5.98 5.01
N GLY A 82 -12.20 5.89 3.71
CA GLY A 82 -13.34 5.13 3.20
C GLY A 82 -13.06 3.63 3.11
N LEU A 83 -14.00 2.92 2.49
CA LEU A 83 -13.93 1.48 2.31
C LEU A 83 -12.84 1.12 1.28
N TRP A 84 -12.13 0.05 1.57
CA TRP A 84 -11.20 -0.58 0.64
C TRP A 84 -11.23 -2.10 0.84
N PHE A 85 -11.09 -2.84 -0.25
CA PHE A 85 -11.19 -4.30 -0.28
C PHE A 85 -10.13 -4.88 -1.21
N ASP A 86 -9.44 -5.93 -0.76
CA ASP A 86 -8.65 -6.79 -1.63
C ASP A 86 -9.56 -7.87 -2.24
N VAL A 87 -9.84 -7.76 -3.55
CA VAL A 87 -10.72 -8.70 -4.26
C VAL A 87 -9.91 -9.56 -5.25
N GLY A 88 -8.71 -9.98 -4.84
CA GLY A 88 -7.82 -10.82 -5.65
C GLY A 88 -8.19 -12.30 -5.73
N THR A 89 -9.20 -12.77 -4.99
CA THR A 89 -9.61 -14.19 -4.96
C THR A 89 -11.12 -14.35 -5.14
N PRO A 90 -11.61 -15.47 -5.72
CA PRO A 90 -13.04 -15.70 -5.87
C PRO A 90 -13.82 -15.65 -4.55
N ALA A 91 -13.22 -16.11 -3.44
CA ALA A 91 -13.83 -16.10 -2.12
C ALA A 91 -14.00 -14.68 -1.51
N ALA A 92 -13.31 -13.67 -2.05
CA ALA A 92 -13.43 -12.29 -1.60
C ALA A 92 -14.65 -11.58 -2.20
N ILE A 93 -15.17 -12.05 -3.34
CA ILE A 93 -16.31 -11.43 -4.04
C ILE A 93 -17.56 -11.37 -3.15
N PRO A 94 -18.14 -12.50 -2.67
CA PRO A 94 -19.38 -12.45 -1.89
C PRO A 94 -19.22 -11.71 -0.55
N LYS A 95 -18.01 -11.72 0.03
CA LYS A 95 -17.70 -10.95 1.25
C LYS A 95 -17.75 -9.45 0.99
N THR A 96 -17.20 -9.01 -0.15
CA THR A 96 -17.20 -7.61 -0.56
C THR A 96 -18.63 -7.15 -0.87
N GLU A 97 -19.38 -7.95 -1.62
CA GLU A 97 -20.78 -7.66 -1.96
C GLU A 97 -21.65 -7.48 -0.71
N ALA A 98 -21.53 -8.38 0.27
CA ALA A 98 -22.26 -8.28 1.53
C ALA A 98 -21.94 -6.97 2.28
N MET A 99 -20.66 -6.60 2.39
CA MET A 99 -20.26 -5.36 3.07
C MET A 99 -20.68 -4.08 2.32
N LEU A 100 -20.81 -4.13 1.00
CA LEU A 100 -21.30 -3.01 0.19
C LEU A 100 -22.83 -2.86 0.27
N ALA A 101 -23.56 -3.97 0.43
CA ALA A 101 -25.02 -3.97 0.53
C ALA A 101 -25.54 -3.42 1.87
N ASP A 102 -24.76 -3.58 2.94
CA ASP A 102 -25.08 -3.06 4.28
C ASP A 102 -24.64 -1.59 4.50
N GLY A 103 -24.21 -0.90 3.43
CA GLY A 103 -23.70 0.48 3.43
C GLY A 103 -24.74 1.58 3.34
#